data_AF-A0A537NUL7-F1
#
_entry.id   AF-A0A537NUL7-F1
#
_cell.length_a   1.000
_cell.length_b   1.000
_cell.length_c   1.000
_cell.angle_alpha   90.00
_cell.angle_beta   90.00
_cell.angle_gamma   90.00
#
_symmetry.space_group_name_H-M   'P 1'
#
loop_
_entity.id
_entity.type
_entity.pdbx_description
1 polymer ?
#
loop_
_entity_poly.entity_id
_entity_poly.type
_entity_poly.pdbx_seq_one_letter_code
_entity_poly.pdbx_strand_id
1 'polypeptide(L)' 'MVRVVGIDHLVIRVSDYEKSKAFYGRLFDFLGFEISDEYEDAIGWTNGDTRFWIGPADEEGRKRKYRIGDV' A
#
# COMPACT_ATOMS: atom_id res chain seq x y z
N MET A 1 -30.72 6.43 -2.71
CA MET A 1 -30.04 7.20 -1.63
C MET A 1 -28.69 6.54 -1.41
N VAL A 2 -27.58 7.28 -1.44
CA VAL A 2 -26.22 6.71 -1.34
C VAL A 2 -25.81 6.62 0.14
N ARG A 3 -25.19 5.51 0.56
CA ARG A 3 -24.67 5.29 1.93
C ARG A 3 -23.21 4.83 1.86
N VAL A 4 -22.32 5.60 2.48
CA VAL A 4 -20.92 5.22 2.70
C VAL A 4 -20.83 4.49 4.05
N VAL A 5 -20.13 3.35 4.09
CA VAL A 5 -20.04 2.48 5.28
C VAL A 5 -18.64 2.44 5.89
N GLY A 6 -17.59 2.76 5.12
CA GLY A 6 -16.20 2.73 5.56
C GLY A 6 -15.24 2.78 4.37
N ILE A 7 -13.95 2.65 4.66
CA ILE A 7 -12.91 2.44 3.65
C ILE A 7 -12.55 0.96 3.71
N ASP A 8 -12.77 0.27 2.60
CA ASP A 8 -12.47 -1.16 2.48
C ASP A 8 -10.96 -1.42 2.27
N HIS A 9 -10.29 -0.55 1.52
CA HIS A 9 -8.85 -0.65 1.27
C HIS A 9 -8.21 0.67 0.89
N LEU A 10 -6.88 0.72 1.06
CA LEU A 10 -6.03 1.79 0.54
C LEU A 10 -4.91 1.20 -0.32
N VAL A 11 -4.56 1.93 -1.39
CA VAL A 11 -3.38 1.65 -2.20
C VAL A 11 -2.47 2.87 -2.15
N ILE A 12 -1.22 2.69 -1.75
CA ILE A 12 -0.23 3.77 -1.75
C ILE A 12 0.89 3.50 -2.75
N ARG A 13 1.45 4.58 -3.31
CA ARG A 13 2.62 4.49 -4.18
C ARG A 13 3.88 4.77 -3.38
N VAL A 14 4.90 3.92 -3.58
CA VAL A 14 6.16 3.96 -2.84
C VAL A 14 7.34 4.23 -3.77
N SER A 15 8.34 4.98 -3.31
CA SER A 15 9.48 5.37 -4.15
C SER A 15 10.44 4.21 -4.46
N ASP A 16 10.55 3.25 -3.53
CA ASP A 16 11.37 2.05 -3.66
C ASP A 16 10.51 0.86 -3.25
N TYR A 17 10.12 0.06 -4.24
CA TYR A 17 9.16 -1.02 -4.04
C TYR A 17 9.72 -2.15 -3.19
N GLU A 18 10.91 -2.65 -3.50
CA GLU A 18 11.54 -3.76 -2.78
C GLU A 18 11.82 -3.40 -1.33
N LYS A 19 12.36 -2.20 -1.08
CA LYS A 19 12.61 -1.74 0.29
C LYS A 19 11.32 -1.59 1.07
N SER A 20 10.26 -1.08 0.43
CA SER A 20 8.96 -0.90 1.07
C SER A 20 8.28 -2.23 1.32
N LYS A 21 8.33 -3.18 0.38
CA LYS A 21 7.81 -4.53 0.54
C LYS A 21 8.47 -5.25 1.72
N ALA A 22 9.79 -5.16 1.86
CA ALA A 22 10.50 -5.73 3.00
C ALA A 22 10.17 -5.05 4.34
N PHE A 23 9.83 -3.76 4.34
CA PHE A 23 9.39 -3.04 5.53
C PHE A 23 7.95 -3.42 5.91
N TYR A 24 7.01 -3.23 4.98
CA TYR A 24 5.58 -3.48 5.20
C TYR A 24 5.31 -4.96 5.44
N GLY A 25 5.99 -5.87 4.76
CA GLY A 25 5.85 -7.30 5.01
C GLY A 25 6.14 -7.67 6.47
N ARG A 26 7.22 -7.15 7.05
CA ARG A 26 7.54 -7.38 8.47
C ARG A 26 6.55 -6.69 9.43
N LEU A 27 6.10 -5.49 9.08
CA LEU A 27 5.12 -4.76 9.88
C LEU A 27 3.77 -5.49 9.90
N PHE A 28 3.29 -5.93 8.73
CA PHE A 28 2.01 -6.58 8.58
C PHE A 28 1.99 -7.98 9.18
N ASP A 29 3.08 -8.75 9.05
CA ASP A 29 3.27 -10.01 9.78
C ASP A 29 3.15 -9.79 11.30
N PHE A 30 3.84 -8.79 11.85
CA PHE A 30 3.73 -8.44 13.28
C PHE A 30 2.30 -8.04 13.69
N LEU A 31 1.54 -7.39 12.80
CA LEU A 31 0.17 -6.94 13.07
C LEU A 31 -0.90 -8.03 12.80
N GLY A 32 -0.50 -9.24 12.39
CA GLY A 32 -1.43 -10.33 12.09
C GLY A 32 -2.16 -10.19 10.75
N PHE A 33 -1.57 -9.48 9.80
CA PHE A 33 -2.03 -9.43 8.42
C PHE A 33 -1.33 -10.53 7.61
N GLU A 34 -2.05 -11.09 6.66
CA GLU A 34 -1.56 -12.07 5.69
C GLU A 34 -1.46 -11.44 4.30
N ILE A 35 -0.65 -12.02 3.42
CA ILE A 35 -0.62 -11.62 2.01
C ILE A 35 -1.98 -11.98 1.40
N SER A 36 -2.69 -10.99 0.85
CA SER A 36 -3.94 -11.25 0.12
C SER A 36 -3.65 -11.71 -1.30
N ASP A 37 -2.78 -10.97 -2.00
CA ASP A 37 -2.44 -11.16 -3.40
C ASP A 37 -1.08 -10.49 -3.69
N GLU A 38 -0.40 -11.01 -4.71
CA GLU A 38 0.86 -10.47 -5.20
C GLU A 38 0.87 -10.45 -6.74
N TYR A 39 1.19 -9.29 -7.29
CA TYR A 39 1.38 -9.04 -8.72
C TYR A 39 2.82 -8.56 -8.98
N GLU A 40 3.17 -8.41 -10.26
CA GLU A 40 4.51 -7.94 -10.67
C GLU A 40 4.88 -6.60 -10.03
N ASP A 41 3.94 -5.65 -9.96
CA ASP A 41 4.16 -4.29 -9.47
C ASP A 41 3.27 -3.91 -8.28
N ALA A 42 2.65 -4.87 -7.60
CA ALA A 42 1.85 -4.59 -6.42
C ALA A 42 1.78 -5.79 -5.47
N ILE A 43 1.63 -5.50 -4.19
CA ILE A 43 1.38 -6.50 -3.16
C ILE A 43 0.35 -5.96 -2.17
N GLY A 44 -0.56 -6.84 -1.77
CA GLY A 44 -1.64 -6.55 -0.83
C GLY A 44 -1.54 -7.39 0.42
N TRP A 45 -1.91 -6.79 1.55
CA TRP A 45 -2.09 -7.47 2.83
C TRP A 45 -3.53 -7.30 3.33
N THR A 46 -4.03 -8.30 4.05
CA THR A 46 -5.36 -8.31 4.67
C THR A 46 -5.33 -8.92 6.07
N ASN A 47 -6.22 -8.45 6.95
CA ASN A 47 -6.51 -9.10 8.23
C ASN A 47 -7.94 -9.64 8.31
N GLY A 48 -8.65 -9.72 7.18
CA GLY A 48 -10.06 -10.11 7.10
C GLY A 48 -11.05 -8.94 7.10
N ASP A 49 -10.66 -7.79 7.66
CA ASP A 49 -11.52 -6.60 7.76
C ASP A 49 -11.00 -5.42 6.91
N THR A 50 -9.68 -5.27 6.83
CA THR A 50 -9.01 -4.15 6.15
C THR A 50 -7.96 -4.67 5.20
N ARG A 51 -7.83 -4.01 4.05
CA ARG A 51 -6.79 -4.30 3.07
C ARG A 51 -5.86 -3.11 2.85
N PHE A 52 -4.57 -3.39 2.72
CA PHE A 52 -3.55 -2.38 2.45
C PHE A 52 -2.63 -2.84 1.33
N TRP A 53 -2.41 -1.97 0.36
CA TRP A 53 -1.64 -2.28 -0.82
C TRP A 53 -0.54 -1.25 -1.05
N ILE A 54 0.58 -1.73 -1.59
CA ILE A 54 1.64 -0.87 -2.13
C ILE A 54 1.92 -1.21 -3.58
N GLY A 55 2.34 -0.22 -4.35
CA GLY A 55 2.97 -0.39 -5.66
C GLY A 55 3.98 0.73 -5.94
N PRO A 56 4.89 0.58 -6.92
CA PRO A 56 5.96 1.54 -7.14
C PRO A 56 5.40 2.86 -7.69
N ALA A 57 5.87 4.01 -7.23
CA ALA A 57 5.56 5.27 -7.89
C ALA A 57 5.89 5.21 -9.41
N ASP A 58 5.14 5.97 -10.20
CA ASP A 58 5.43 6.18 -11.62
C ASP A 58 6.74 6.97 -11.81
N GLU A 59 7.16 7.18 -13.05
CA GLU A 59 8.44 7.82 -13.34
C GLU A 59 8.57 9.23 -12.74
N GLU A 60 7.49 10.01 -12.71
CA GLU A 60 7.48 11.35 -12.12
C GLU A 60 7.52 11.29 -10.59
N GLY A 61 6.75 10.41 -9.99
CA GLY A 61 6.72 10.19 -8.55
C GLY A 61 8.05 9.68 -8.00
N ARG A 62 8.82 8.90 -8.77
CA ARG A 62 10.17 8.44 -8.36
C ARG A 62 11.20 9.57 -8.36
N LYS A 63 11.03 10.61 -9.18
CA LYS A 63 11.95 11.78 -9.23
C LYS A 63 11.75 12.74 -8.06
N ARG A 64 10.57 12.70 -7.42
CA ARG A 64 10.20 13.64 -6.37
C ARG A 64 10.23 12.95 -5.01
N LYS A 65 10.85 13.60 -4.02
CA LYS A 65 10.64 13.20 -2.61
C LYS A 65 9.25 13.68 -2.17
N TYR A 66 8.62 12.94 -1.25
CA TYR A 66 7.39 13.37 -0.61
C TYR A 66 7.51 14.83 -0.12
N ARG A 67 6.50 15.65 -0.43
CA ARG A 67 6.32 17.02 0.05
C ARG A 67 4.91 17.17 0.58
N ILE A 68 4.78 17.59 1.84
CA ILE A 68 3.47 17.89 2.42
C ILE A 68 2.86 19.09 1.66
N GLY A 69 1.64 18.93 1.12
CA GLY A 69 0.91 19.99 0.42
C GLY A 69 0.97 19.99 -1.12
N ASP A 70 1.70 19.07 -1.75
CA ASP A 70 1.57 18.77 -3.19
C ASP A 70 0.47 17.69 -3.34
N VAL A 71 -0.59 17.98 -4.10
CA VAL A 71 -1.66 17.03 -4.51
C VAL A 71 -1.57 16.72 -6.00
#